data_AF-A0A1Z5K3J8-F1
#
_entry.id   AF-A0A1Z5K3J8-F1
#
_cell.length_a   1.000
_cell.length_b   1.000
_cell.length_c   1.000
_cell.angle_alpha   90.00
_cell.angle_beta   90.00
_cell.angle_gamma   90.00
#
_symmetry.space_group_name_H-M   'P 1'
#
loop_
_entity.id
_entity.type
_entity.pdbx_description
1 polymer ?
#
loop_
_entity_poly.entity_id
_entity_poly.type
_entity_poly.pdbx_seq_one_letter_code
_entity_poly.pdbx_strand_id
1 'polypeptide(L)'
;MEKPSNIGWSYSCAIALNNNAVSLLSKGHLNEAMETFADGIQVLRNANEDPCAHREAEARQKVHKADQMLSESQFKKASHPGCEGVEVKVITEDDIAESVRNIVHDAINSSQTLKLFLIRIELIPKNEVEIQKHMGGLIAALLLNNFGNAYISAAIIETDSHRALDLWEAAYRLFQLACSNLVAISSKNFKIEYDELTVRLFPLSVIILQNLDRISTVLGFLPDARTYHSTMIDVLESFIKMDALYRTFAGQAAAAAA
;
A
#
# COMPACT_ATOMS: atom_id res chain seq x y z
N MET A 1 28.87 -10.20 21.29
CA MET A 1 27.79 -10.63 20.37
C MET A 1 26.68 -9.60 20.50
N GLU A 2 26.60 -8.67 19.55
CA GLU A 2 25.47 -7.75 19.47
C GLU A 2 24.21 -8.56 19.19
N LYS A 3 23.15 -8.33 19.98
CA LYS A 3 21.83 -8.85 19.63
C LYS A 3 21.47 -8.27 18.25
N PRO A 4 21.05 -9.08 17.28
CA PRO A 4 20.56 -8.53 16.02
C PRO A 4 19.44 -7.53 16.32
N SER A 5 19.52 -6.37 15.68
CA SER A 5 18.53 -5.30 15.78
C SER A 5 17.10 -5.84 15.64
N ASN A 6 16.26 -5.57 16.64
CA ASN A 6 14.88 -6.06 16.74
C ASN A 6 13.93 -5.40 15.72
N ILE A 7 14.30 -4.20 15.25
CA ILE A 7 13.48 -3.40 14.34
C ILE A 7 13.35 -4.10 12.99
N GLY A 8 14.45 -4.63 12.43
CA GLY A 8 14.41 -5.35 11.15
C GLY A 8 13.47 -6.56 11.15
N TRP A 9 13.36 -7.23 12.29
CA TRP A 9 12.49 -8.37 12.45
C TRP A 9 11.00 -7.98 12.49
N SER A 10 10.65 -6.98 13.31
CA SER A 10 9.25 -6.52 13.42
C SER A 10 8.71 -6.00 12.07
N TYR A 11 9.53 -5.28 11.32
CA TYR A 11 9.20 -4.86 9.96
C TYR A 11 8.99 -6.05 9.02
N SER A 12 9.83 -7.08 9.10
CA SER A 12 9.66 -8.30 8.30
C SER A 12 8.34 -9.02 8.60
N CYS A 13 7.94 -9.08 9.88
CA CYS A 13 6.64 -9.62 10.28
C CYS A 13 5.47 -8.79 9.77
N ALA A 14 5.55 -7.45 9.85
CA ALA A 14 4.52 -6.56 9.33
C ALA A 14 4.35 -6.72 7.80
N ILE A 15 5.45 -6.88 7.06
CA ILE A 15 5.45 -7.16 5.62
C ILE A 15 4.82 -8.51 5.30
N ALA A 16 5.17 -9.56 6.06
CA ALA A 16 4.58 -10.88 5.88
C ALA A 16 3.06 -10.86 6.12
N LEU A 17 2.62 -10.20 7.20
CA LEU A 17 1.20 -10.01 7.51
C LEU A 17 0.48 -9.24 6.38
N ASN A 18 1.06 -8.14 5.89
CA ASN A 18 0.52 -7.41 4.74
C ASN A 18 0.33 -8.33 3.51
N ASN A 19 1.34 -9.10 3.14
CA ASN A 19 1.30 -9.94 1.95
C ASN A 19 0.31 -11.10 2.09
N ASN A 20 0.17 -11.66 3.28
CA ASN A 20 -0.86 -12.65 3.59
C ASN A 20 -2.25 -12.03 3.49
N ALA A 21 -2.46 -10.83 4.05
CA ALA A 21 -3.72 -10.11 3.98
C ALA A 21 -4.11 -9.74 2.53
N VAL A 22 -3.15 -9.27 1.71
CA VAL A 22 -3.34 -9.04 0.27
C VAL A 22 -3.79 -10.33 -0.45
N SER A 23 -3.15 -11.46 -0.10
CA SER A 23 -3.49 -12.76 -0.68
C SER A 23 -4.88 -13.26 -0.23
N LEU A 24 -5.28 -12.99 1.01
CA LEU A 24 -6.61 -13.31 1.52
C LEU A 24 -7.68 -12.45 0.83
N LEU A 25 -7.45 -11.14 0.73
CA LEU A 25 -8.39 -10.20 0.14
C LEU A 25 -8.61 -10.45 -1.36
N SER A 26 -7.53 -10.70 -2.12
CA SER A 26 -7.64 -11.05 -3.54
C SER A 26 -8.37 -12.37 -3.80
N LYS A 27 -8.46 -13.24 -2.79
CA LYS A 27 -9.24 -14.48 -2.81
C LYS A 27 -10.67 -14.33 -2.26
N GLY A 28 -11.07 -13.11 -1.85
CA GLY A 28 -12.40 -12.81 -1.32
C GLY A 28 -12.60 -13.15 0.17
N HIS A 29 -11.53 -13.45 0.91
CA HIS A 29 -11.60 -13.72 2.36
C HIS A 29 -11.41 -12.41 3.15
N LEU A 30 -12.42 -11.55 3.09
CA LEU A 30 -12.34 -10.17 3.59
C LEU A 30 -12.10 -10.10 5.10
N ASN A 31 -12.82 -10.89 5.90
CA ASN A 31 -12.71 -10.82 7.36
C ASN A 31 -11.30 -11.20 7.83
N GLU A 32 -10.79 -12.32 7.33
CA GLU A 32 -9.43 -12.78 7.60
C GLU A 32 -8.39 -11.77 7.11
N ALA A 33 -8.61 -11.14 5.95
CA ALA A 33 -7.73 -10.11 5.44
C ALA A 33 -7.71 -8.87 6.34
N MET A 34 -8.87 -8.36 6.78
CA MET A 34 -8.92 -7.19 7.66
C MET A 34 -8.25 -7.46 9.01
N GLU A 35 -8.48 -8.64 9.59
CA GLU A 35 -7.81 -9.05 10.82
C GLU A 35 -6.29 -9.08 10.62
N THR A 36 -5.83 -9.69 9.52
CA THR A 36 -4.40 -9.80 9.23
C THR A 36 -3.75 -8.44 8.95
N PHE A 37 -4.44 -7.51 8.28
CA PHE A 37 -3.96 -6.14 8.09
C PHE A 37 -3.83 -5.39 9.43
N ALA A 38 -4.83 -5.51 10.31
CA ALA A 38 -4.80 -4.88 11.63
C ALA A 38 -3.61 -5.39 12.45
N ASP A 39 -3.36 -6.70 12.43
CA ASP A 39 -2.19 -7.31 13.05
C ASP A 39 -0.88 -6.74 12.48
N GLY A 40 -0.77 -6.61 11.16
CA GLY A 40 0.41 -6.04 10.50
C GLY A 40 0.71 -4.60 10.96
N ILE A 41 -0.31 -3.75 11.03
CA ILE A 41 -0.18 -2.37 11.53
C ILE A 41 0.21 -2.33 13.01
N GLN A 42 -0.37 -3.21 13.83
CA GLN A 42 -0.03 -3.29 15.24
C GLN A 42 1.43 -3.70 15.43
N VAL A 43 1.91 -4.70 14.69
CA VAL A 43 3.32 -5.13 14.73
C VAL A 43 4.24 -3.98 14.29
N LEU A 44 3.90 -3.27 13.21
CA LEU A 44 4.68 -2.13 12.75
C LEU A 44 4.72 -1.00 13.81
N ARG A 45 3.60 -0.69 14.46
CA ARG A 45 3.54 0.33 15.51
C ARG A 45 4.45 -0.03 16.68
N ASN A 46 4.41 -1.29 17.10
CA ASN A 46 5.24 -1.80 18.19
C ASN A 46 6.73 -1.88 17.82
N ALA A 47 7.08 -1.88 16.53
CA ALA A 47 8.47 -1.95 16.07
C ALA A 47 9.32 -0.74 16.51
N ASN A 48 8.68 0.40 16.79
CA ASN A 48 9.35 1.62 17.27
C ASN A 48 9.44 1.68 18.80
N GLU A 49 8.92 0.67 19.52
CA GLU A 49 8.97 0.60 20.98
C GLU A 49 10.11 -0.30 21.46
N ASP A 50 10.38 -0.29 22.77
CA ASP A 50 11.46 -1.09 23.36
C ASP A 50 11.28 -2.60 23.07
N PRO A 51 12.34 -3.25 22.54
CA PRO A 51 12.44 -4.70 22.35
C PRO A 51 11.98 -5.53 23.55
N CYS A 52 10.95 -6.37 23.39
CA CYS A 52 10.61 -7.38 24.39
C CYS A 52 10.21 -8.73 23.76
N ALA A 53 10.70 -9.82 24.36
CA ALA A 53 10.52 -11.18 23.83
C ALA A 53 9.05 -11.60 23.71
N HIS A 54 8.17 -11.03 24.55
CA HIS A 54 6.73 -11.32 24.50
C HIS A 54 6.09 -10.80 23.20
N ARG A 55 6.41 -9.57 22.79
CA ARG A 55 5.89 -8.98 21.54
C ARG A 55 6.40 -9.71 20.31
N GLU A 56 7.65 -10.19 20.37
CA GLU A 56 8.18 -11.04 19.30
C GLU A 56 7.42 -12.36 19.19
N ALA A 57 7.17 -13.03 20.32
CA ALA A 57 6.39 -14.26 20.33
C ALA A 57 4.95 -14.02 19.80
N GLU A 58 4.32 -12.90 20.19
CA GLU A 58 3.00 -12.49 19.71
C GLU A 58 2.99 -12.25 18.19
N ALA A 59 3.95 -11.49 17.67
CA ALA A 59 4.05 -11.22 16.24
C ALA A 59 4.32 -12.50 15.43
N ARG A 60 5.12 -13.46 15.95
CA ARG A 60 5.29 -14.79 15.33
C ARG A 60 3.99 -15.57 15.30
N GLN A 61 3.24 -15.55 16.40
CA GLN A 61 1.96 -16.23 16.48
C GLN A 61 0.96 -15.65 15.47
N LYS A 62 0.94 -14.32 15.29
CA LYS A 62 0.10 -13.64 14.29
C LYS A 62 0.47 -14.06 12.86
N VAL A 63 1.76 -14.07 12.51
CA VAL A 63 2.21 -14.53 11.19
C VAL A 63 1.79 -15.99 10.97
N HIS A 64 2.04 -16.87 11.94
CA HIS A 64 1.69 -18.28 11.83
C HIS A 64 0.16 -18.49 11.68
N LYS A 65 -0.64 -17.71 12.40
CA LYS A 65 -2.11 -17.71 12.28
C LYS A 65 -2.53 -17.28 10.87
N ALA A 66 -1.95 -16.21 10.33
CA ALA A 66 -2.23 -15.75 8.98
C ALA A 66 -1.85 -16.78 7.91
N ASP A 67 -0.73 -17.49 8.07
CA ASP A 67 -0.32 -18.58 7.18
C ASP A 67 -1.32 -19.75 7.21
N GLN A 68 -1.82 -20.10 8.40
CA GLN A 68 -2.86 -21.11 8.57
C GLN A 68 -4.16 -20.69 7.88
N MET A 69 -4.63 -19.46 8.12
CA MET A 69 -5.81 -18.90 7.45
C MET A 69 -5.66 -18.94 5.93
N LEU A 70 -4.51 -18.54 5.40
CA LEU A 70 -4.25 -18.56 3.97
C LEU A 70 -4.24 -19.98 3.40
N SER A 71 -3.70 -20.96 4.14
CA SER A 71 -3.71 -22.36 3.74
C SER A 71 -5.13 -22.92 3.71
N GLU A 72 -5.94 -22.66 4.74
CA GLU A 72 -7.34 -23.07 4.79
C GLU A 72 -8.19 -22.37 3.71
N SER A 73 -7.89 -21.12 3.40
CA SER A 73 -8.60 -20.32 2.39
C SER A 73 -8.54 -20.92 0.99
N GLN A 74 -7.51 -21.74 0.68
CA GLN A 74 -7.39 -22.44 -0.60
C GLN A 74 -8.47 -23.51 -0.80
N PHE A 75 -9.00 -24.04 0.30
CA PHE A 75 -9.99 -25.12 0.30
C PHE A 75 -11.41 -24.64 0.61
N LYS A 76 -11.56 -23.41 1.13
CA LYS A 76 -12.86 -22.78 1.40
C LYS A 76 -13.34 -22.02 0.16
N LYS A 77 -14.61 -22.24 -0.22
CA LYS A 77 -15.29 -21.38 -1.20
C LYS A 77 -15.33 -19.96 -0.62
N ALA A 78 -15.04 -18.95 -1.44
CA ALA A 78 -15.07 -17.55 -1.02
C ALA A 78 -16.37 -17.28 -0.24
N SER A 79 -16.23 -16.80 0.99
CA SER A 79 -17.33 -16.65 1.95
C SER A 79 -18.17 -15.41 1.69
N HIS A 80 -17.78 -14.54 0.75
CA HIS A 80 -18.47 -13.30 0.43
C HIS A 80 -18.96 -13.27 -1.02
N PRO A 81 -20.18 -12.77 -1.27
CA PRO A 81 -20.64 -12.52 -2.63
C PRO A 81 -19.63 -11.60 -3.29
N GLY A 82 -19.18 -11.96 -4.51
CA GLY A 82 -18.26 -11.12 -5.25
C GLY A 82 -18.83 -9.70 -5.30
N CYS A 83 -18.02 -8.71 -4.94
CA CYS A 83 -18.38 -7.30 -5.08
C CYS A 83 -18.57 -7.03 -6.58
N GLU A 84 -19.79 -7.20 -7.10
CA GLU A 84 -20.12 -6.80 -8.47
C GLU A 84 -19.73 -5.32 -8.62
N GLY A 85 -18.83 -5.02 -9.56
CA GLY A 85 -18.31 -3.68 -9.77
C GLY A 85 -17.01 -3.33 -9.07
N VAL A 86 -16.38 -4.23 -8.30
CA VAL A 86 -15.02 -4.03 -7.73
C VAL A 86 -14.04 -5.03 -8.32
N GLU A 87 -12.94 -4.52 -8.86
CA GLU A 87 -11.82 -5.33 -9.35
C GLU A 87 -10.62 -5.13 -8.43
N VAL A 88 -10.21 -6.19 -7.73
CA VAL A 88 -8.98 -6.17 -6.92
C VAL A 88 -7.81 -6.55 -7.80
N LYS A 89 -6.86 -5.62 -7.99
CA LYS A 89 -5.61 -5.86 -8.71
C LYS A 89 -4.44 -5.92 -7.73
N VAL A 90 -3.78 -7.07 -7.67
CA VAL A 90 -2.53 -7.22 -6.92
C VAL A 90 -1.37 -6.80 -7.81
N ILE A 91 -0.50 -5.94 -7.30
CA ILE A 91 0.71 -5.45 -7.96
C ILE A 91 1.90 -5.53 -7.00
N THR A 92 3.11 -5.57 -7.55
CA THR A 92 4.36 -5.51 -6.78
C THR A 92 4.93 -4.09 -6.78
N GLU A 93 5.94 -3.84 -5.96
CA GLU A 93 6.70 -2.59 -6.00
C GLU A 93 7.46 -2.40 -7.31
N ASP A 94 7.80 -3.47 -8.03
CA ASP A 94 8.46 -3.39 -9.34
C ASP A 94 7.45 -3.07 -10.46
N ASP A 95 6.21 -3.55 -10.33
CA ASP A 95 5.14 -3.36 -11.31
C ASP A 95 4.32 -2.07 -11.08
N ILE A 96 4.51 -1.39 -9.95
CA ILE A 96 3.71 -0.22 -9.55
C ILE A 96 3.86 0.94 -10.53
N ALA A 97 5.08 1.18 -11.00
CA ALA A 97 5.39 2.23 -11.97
C ALA A 97 4.66 2.00 -13.30
N GLU A 98 4.67 0.75 -13.78
CA GLU A 98 3.97 0.38 -15.01
C GLU A 98 2.45 0.42 -14.83
N SER A 99 1.96 -0.03 -13.68
CA SER A 99 0.54 0.04 -13.35
C SER A 99 0.04 1.49 -13.34
N VAL A 100 0.78 2.42 -12.77
CA VAL A 100 0.42 3.85 -12.76
C VAL A 100 0.47 4.48 -14.14
N ARG A 101 1.45 4.12 -14.99
CA ARG A 101 1.45 4.55 -16.42
C ARG A 101 0.16 4.11 -17.12
N ASN A 102 -0.29 2.89 -16.85
CA ASN A 102 -1.52 2.37 -17.42
C ASN A 102 -2.80 2.99 -16.82
N ILE A 103 -2.78 3.48 -15.58
CA ILE A 103 -3.91 4.24 -15.00
C ILE A 103 -4.24 5.48 -15.86
N VAL A 104 -3.23 6.14 -16.42
CA VAL A 104 -3.42 7.30 -17.33
C VAL A 104 -4.14 6.88 -18.60
N HIS A 105 -3.76 5.74 -19.17
CA HIS A 105 -4.38 5.19 -20.37
C HIS A 105 -5.81 4.69 -20.10
N ASP A 106 -6.06 4.10 -18.93
CA ASP A 106 -7.37 3.59 -18.53
C ASP A 106 -8.37 4.72 -18.21
N ALA A 107 -7.91 5.86 -17.70
CA ALA A 107 -8.75 7.03 -17.45
C ALA A 107 -9.44 7.57 -18.72
N ILE A 108 -8.84 7.32 -19.89
CA ILE A 108 -9.38 7.71 -21.20
C ILE A 108 -10.47 6.72 -21.68
N ASN A 109 -10.46 5.48 -21.19
CA ASN A 109 -11.30 4.38 -21.71
C ASN A 109 -12.49 4.01 -20.81
N SER A 110 -12.81 4.82 -19.79
CA SER A 110 -14.07 4.80 -19.04
C SER A 110 -14.57 3.41 -18.62
N SER A 111 -13.78 2.65 -17.85
CA SER A 111 -14.33 1.47 -17.16
C SER A 111 -15.16 1.90 -15.95
N GLN A 112 -16.39 1.40 -15.83
CA GLN A 112 -17.29 1.64 -14.69
C GLN A 112 -16.90 0.85 -13.42
N THR A 113 -15.94 -0.06 -13.52
CA THR A 113 -15.51 -0.94 -12.41
C THR A 113 -14.51 -0.22 -11.49
N LEU A 114 -14.77 -0.23 -10.19
CA LEU A 114 -13.85 0.29 -9.18
C LEU A 114 -12.63 -0.62 -9.07
N LYS A 115 -11.48 -0.18 -9.57
CA LYS A 115 -10.20 -0.90 -9.42
C LYS A 115 -9.53 -0.54 -8.09
N LEU A 116 -9.28 -1.55 -7.25
CA LEU A 116 -8.51 -1.45 -6.00
C LEU A 116 -7.12 -2.05 -6.20
N PHE A 117 -6.08 -1.24 -6.05
CA PHE A 117 -4.70 -1.68 -6.19
C PHE A 117 -4.12 -2.09 -4.84
N LEU A 118 -3.93 -3.40 -4.66
CA LEU A 118 -3.26 -3.97 -3.50
C LEU A 118 -1.78 -4.20 -3.81
N ILE A 119 -0.91 -3.69 -2.96
CA ILE A 119 0.53 -3.72 -3.19
C ILE A 119 1.17 -4.80 -2.33
N ARG A 120 1.74 -5.81 -2.98
CA ARG A 120 2.62 -6.78 -2.34
C ARG A 120 3.97 -6.12 -2.11
N ILE A 121 4.46 -6.18 -0.87
CA ILE A 121 5.75 -5.63 -0.49
C ILE A 121 6.80 -6.73 -0.65
N GLU A 122 7.76 -6.51 -1.53
CA GLU A 122 8.82 -7.47 -1.83
C GLU A 122 10.16 -7.04 -1.22
N LEU A 123 10.23 -5.78 -0.77
CA LEU A 123 11.40 -5.26 -0.10
C LEU A 123 11.67 -6.00 1.23
N ILE A 124 12.86 -6.56 1.32
CA ILE A 124 13.39 -7.07 2.60
C ILE A 124 14.46 -6.08 3.07
N PRO A 125 14.19 -5.26 4.09
CA PRO A 125 15.19 -4.32 4.60
C PRO A 125 16.41 -5.08 5.13
N LYS A 126 17.62 -4.64 4.74
CA LYS A 126 18.87 -5.36 5.08
C LYS A 126 19.38 -4.99 6.46
N ASN A 127 19.09 -3.79 6.94
CA ASN A 127 19.52 -3.31 8.25
C ASN A 127 18.61 -2.19 8.79
N GLU A 128 18.78 -1.86 10.06
CA GLU A 128 18.00 -0.85 10.78
C GLU A 128 18.16 0.56 10.20
N VAL A 129 19.35 0.90 9.72
CA VAL A 129 19.63 2.21 9.11
C VAL A 129 18.78 2.39 7.86
N GLU A 130 18.68 1.37 7.01
CA GLU A 130 17.85 1.39 5.81
C GLU A 130 16.36 1.57 6.15
N ILE A 131 15.88 0.88 7.20
CA ILE A 131 14.50 1.03 7.70
C ILE A 131 14.25 2.45 8.17
N GLN A 132 15.04 2.97 9.10
CA GLN A 132 14.79 4.27 9.71
C GLN A 132 14.98 5.43 8.71
N LYS A 133 15.92 5.28 7.78
CA LYS A 133 16.32 6.35 6.87
C LYS A 133 15.51 6.39 5.59
N HIS A 134 15.15 5.24 5.04
CA HIS A 134 14.59 5.15 3.69
C HIS A 134 13.19 4.52 3.64
N MET A 135 12.88 3.57 4.52
CA MET A 135 11.73 2.68 4.30
C MET A 135 10.63 2.73 5.37
N GLY A 136 10.87 3.33 6.53
CA GLY A 136 9.94 3.33 7.67
C GLY A 136 8.58 3.94 7.33
N GLY A 137 8.60 5.15 6.76
CA GLY A 137 7.38 5.81 6.29
C GLY A 137 6.77 5.13 5.05
N LEU A 138 7.59 4.54 4.18
CA LEU A 138 7.12 3.90 2.96
C LEU A 138 6.32 2.64 3.28
N ILE A 139 6.86 1.79 4.15
CA ILE A 139 6.22 0.55 4.61
C ILE A 139 4.92 0.89 5.34
N ALA A 140 4.93 1.91 6.20
CA ALA A 140 3.70 2.39 6.84
C ALA A 140 2.65 2.83 5.81
N ALA A 141 3.02 3.63 4.80
CA ALA A 141 2.11 4.09 3.77
C ALA A 141 1.52 2.93 2.93
N LEU A 142 2.33 1.92 2.59
CA LEU A 142 1.88 0.73 1.86
C LEU A 142 0.87 -0.09 2.66
N LEU A 143 1.15 -0.38 3.94
CA LEU A 143 0.24 -1.10 4.83
C LEU A 143 -1.08 -0.36 5.00
N LEU A 144 -1.02 0.96 5.24
CA LEU A 144 -2.20 1.80 5.41
C LEU A 144 -3.04 1.88 4.13
N ASN A 145 -2.42 1.98 2.96
CA ASN A 145 -3.12 1.95 1.67
C ASN A 145 -3.87 0.64 1.47
N ASN A 146 -3.20 -0.50 1.67
CA ASN A 146 -3.82 -1.81 1.49
C ASN A 146 -4.96 -2.03 2.49
N PHE A 147 -4.78 -1.61 3.74
CA PHE A 147 -5.84 -1.71 4.74
C PHE A 147 -7.03 -0.80 4.39
N GLY A 148 -6.77 0.42 3.90
CA GLY A 148 -7.82 1.31 3.39
C GLY A 148 -8.65 0.67 2.27
N ASN A 149 -8.01 -0.05 1.33
CA ASN A 149 -8.71 -0.81 0.30
C ASN A 149 -9.57 -1.96 0.86
N ALA A 150 -9.13 -2.59 1.95
CA ALA A 150 -9.94 -3.58 2.65
C ALA A 150 -11.19 -2.95 3.28
N TYR A 151 -11.07 -1.76 3.88
CA TYR A 151 -12.22 -1.01 4.39
C TYR A 151 -13.18 -0.57 3.28
N ILE A 152 -12.68 -0.15 2.11
CA ILE A 152 -13.53 0.10 0.94
C ILE A 152 -14.31 -1.17 0.57
N SER A 153 -13.62 -2.31 0.50
CA SER A 153 -14.26 -3.59 0.16
C SER A 153 -15.35 -3.97 1.16
N ALA A 154 -15.12 -3.72 2.45
CA ALA A 154 -16.11 -3.92 3.52
C ALA A 154 -17.28 -2.95 3.41
N ALA A 155 -17.03 -1.68 3.12
CA ALA A 155 -18.08 -0.66 3.01
C ALA A 155 -19.04 -0.95 1.85
N ILE A 156 -18.56 -1.53 0.75
CA ILE A 156 -19.35 -1.83 -0.45
C ILE A 156 -20.35 -2.97 -0.21
N ILE A 157 -19.98 -3.96 0.60
CA ILE A 157 -20.86 -5.11 0.90
C ILE A 157 -21.70 -4.89 2.16
N GLU A 158 -21.42 -3.85 2.93
CA GLU A 158 -22.17 -3.53 4.15
C GLU A 158 -23.58 -3.06 3.79
N THR A 159 -24.57 -3.68 4.44
CA THR A 159 -25.99 -3.43 4.21
C THR A 159 -26.53 -2.28 5.07
N ASP A 160 -25.91 -2.04 6.22
CA ASP A 160 -26.26 -0.92 7.09
C ASP A 160 -25.56 0.36 6.61
N SER A 161 -26.35 1.36 6.21
CA SER A 161 -25.82 2.59 5.62
C SER A 161 -24.94 3.40 6.58
N HIS A 162 -25.21 3.35 7.89
CA HIS A 162 -24.40 4.06 8.89
C HIS A 162 -23.05 3.36 9.07
N ARG A 163 -23.05 2.03 9.16
CA ARG A 163 -21.80 1.25 9.23
C ARG A 163 -20.98 1.37 7.96
N ALA A 164 -21.63 1.35 6.79
CA ALA A 164 -20.95 1.56 5.52
C ALA A 164 -20.25 2.92 5.50
N LEU A 165 -20.92 3.99 5.98
CA LEU A 165 -20.33 5.32 6.10
C LEU A 165 -19.12 5.34 7.06
N ASP A 166 -19.23 4.70 8.23
CA ASP A 166 -18.12 4.60 9.18
C ASP A 166 -16.89 3.89 8.56
N LEU A 167 -17.12 2.85 7.75
CA LEU A 167 -16.06 2.12 7.03
C LEU A 167 -15.42 3.01 5.94
N TRP A 168 -16.21 3.78 5.20
CA TRP A 168 -15.69 4.77 4.24
C TRP A 168 -14.86 5.85 4.95
N GLU A 169 -15.31 6.38 6.08
CA GLU A 169 -14.53 7.35 6.86
C GLU A 169 -13.23 6.75 7.38
N ALA A 170 -13.25 5.49 7.85
CA ALA A 170 -12.06 4.80 8.30
C ALA A 170 -11.03 4.63 7.17
N ALA A 171 -11.48 4.19 5.98
CA ALA A 171 -10.63 4.11 4.79
C ALA A 171 -10.03 5.48 4.45
N TYR A 172 -10.82 6.56 4.48
CA TYR A 172 -10.35 7.91 4.18
C TYR A 172 -9.21 8.33 5.12
N ARG A 173 -9.39 8.12 6.43
CA ARG A 173 -8.36 8.43 7.44
C ARG A 173 -7.08 7.61 7.25
N LEU A 174 -7.20 6.34 6.85
CA LEU A 174 -6.04 5.50 6.55
C LEU A 174 -5.26 6.05 5.34
N PHE A 175 -5.94 6.46 4.27
CA PHE A 175 -5.27 7.05 3.11
C PHE A 175 -4.64 8.41 3.42
N GLN A 176 -5.28 9.24 4.25
CA GLN A 176 -4.69 10.51 4.70
C GLN A 176 -3.41 10.28 5.50
N LEU A 177 -3.41 9.28 6.39
CA LEU A 177 -2.24 8.91 7.17
C LEU A 177 -1.14 8.31 6.27
N ALA A 178 -1.50 7.52 5.27
CA ALA A 178 -0.57 7.00 4.27
C ALA A 178 0.10 8.14 3.49
N CYS A 179 -0.70 9.10 3.00
CA CYS A 179 -0.20 10.30 2.31
C CYS A 179 0.72 11.13 3.20
N SER A 180 0.36 11.33 4.47
CA SER A 180 1.19 12.06 5.43
C SER A 180 2.54 11.39 5.67
N ASN A 181 2.58 10.05 5.71
CA ASN A 181 3.84 9.31 5.81
C ASN A 181 4.73 9.54 4.59
N LEU A 182 4.18 9.57 3.37
CA LEU A 182 4.97 9.86 2.17
C LEU A 182 5.53 11.28 2.15
N VAL A 183 4.72 12.28 2.54
CA VAL A 183 5.18 13.67 2.65
C VAL A 183 6.30 13.83 3.68
N ALA A 184 6.23 13.08 4.79
CA ALA A 184 7.28 13.08 5.80
C ALA A 184 8.61 12.48 5.28
N ILE A 185 8.56 11.56 4.31
CA ILE A 185 9.75 11.02 3.65
C ILE A 185 10.32 12.06 2.68
N SER A 186 9.47 12.66 1.84
CA SER A 186 9.91 13.61 0.80
C SER A 186 10.50 14.91 1.37
N SER A 187 10.00 15.37 2.51
CA SER A 187 10.46 16.60 3.19
C SER A 187 11.82 16.47 3.88
N LYS A 188 12.32 15.24 4.12
CA LYS A 188 13.58 14.98 4.85
C LYS A 188 14.86 15.15 4.02
N ASN A 189 14.81 15.80 2.85
CA ASN A 189 15.98 16.20 2.06
C ASN A 189 17.03 15.08 1.87
N PHE A 190 16.67 14.06 1.09
CA PHE A 190 17.71 13.46 0.26
C PHE A 190 17.84 14.36 -0.96
N LYS A 191 19.06 14.66 -1.39
CA LYS A 191 19.28 14.93 -2.81
C LYS A 191 18.69 13.71 -3.50
N ILE A 192 17.47 13.83 -4.00
CA ILE A 192 16.77 12.78 -4.70
C ILE A 192 17.46 12.67 -6.07
N GLU A 193 18.73 12.26 -6.05
CA GLU A 193 19.30 11.54 -7.17
C GLU A 193 18.39 10.33 -7.36
N TYR A 194 17.97 10.10 -8.60
CA TYR A 194 16.99 9.08 -8.99
C TYR A 194 17.41 7.72 -8.41
N ASP A 195 16.94 7.42 -7.20
CA ASP A 195 17.26 6.21 -6.45
C ASP A 195 16.04 5.28 -6.44
N GLU A 196 16.26 4.07 -5.96
CA GLU A 196 15.26 3.03 -5.79
C GLU A 196 14.02 3.52 -4.99
N LEU A 197 14.20 4.47 -4.07
CA LEU A 197 13.11 5.04 -3.27
C LEU A 197 12.23 5.98 -4.11
N THR A 198 12.83 6.77 -4.98
CA THR A 198 12.12 7.71 -5.87
C THR A 198 11.18 6.99 -6.83
N VAL A 199 11.66 5.88 -7.40
CA VAL A 199 10.88 5.02 -8.31
C VAL A 199 9.63 4.45 -7.62
N ARG A 200 9.64 4.34 -6.28
CA ARG A 200 8.51 3.85 -5.48
C ARG A 200 7.59 4.96 -5.00
N LEU A 201 8.14 6.09 -4.56
CA LEU A 201 7.38 7.19 -3.97
C LEU A 201 6.36 7.77 -4.95
N PHE A 202 6.77 8.08 -6.18
CA PHE A 202 5.90 8.73 -7.16
C PHE A 202 4.67 7.88 -7.53
N PRO A 203 4.83 6.62 -7.99
CA PRO A 203 3.67 5.78 -8.31
C PRO A 203 2.76 5.53 -7.10
N LEU A 204 3.34 5.31 -5.91
CA LEU A 204 2.53 5.10 -4.70
C LEU A 204 1.75 6.35 -4.31
N SER A 205 2.34 7.54 -4.42
CA SER A 205 1.63 8.81 -4.21
C SER A 205 0.44 8.95 -5.15
N VAL A 206 0.59 8.59 -6.43
CA VAL A 206 -0.53 8.61 -7.39
C VAL A 206 -1.66 7.66 -6.96
N ILE A 207 -1.35 6.43 -6.55
CA ILE A 207 -2.36 5.47 -6.09
C ILE A 207 -3.11 5.97 -4.85
N ILE A 208 -2.39 6.50 -3.85
CA ILE A 208 -3.01 7.01 -2.62
C ILE A 208 -3.87 8.25 -2.91
N LEU A 209 -3.39 9.18 -3.74
CA LEU A 209 -4.15 10.37 -4.13
C LEU A 209 -5.40 10.00 -4.93
N GLN A 210 -5.33 8.99 -5.80
CA GLN A 210 -6.49 8.45 -6.50
C GLN A 210 -7.54 7.91 -5.52
N ASN A 211 -7.11 7.17 -4.49
CA ASN A 211 -8.01 6.67 -3.46
C ASN A 211 -8.65 7.81 -2.66
N LEU A 212 -7.86 8.84 -2.32
CA LEU A 212 -8.34 10.05 -1.63
C LEU A 212 -9.35 10.86 -2.46
N ASP A 213 -9.11 11.06 -3.75
CA ASP A 213 -10.03 11.72 -4.68
C ASP A 213 -11.40 10.99 -4.71
N ARG A 214 -11.35 9.67 -4.95
CA ARG A 214 -12.55 8.83 -5.03
C ARG A 214 -13.36 8.84 -3.75
N ILE A 215 -12.71 8.58 -2.62
CA ILE A 215 -13.43 8.47 -1.34
C ILE A 215 -13.96 9.82 -0.86
N SER A 216 -13.23 10.91 -1.14
CA SER A 216 -13.71 12.27 -0.86
C SER A 216 -14.96 12.58 -1.68
N THR A 217 -15.03 12.09 -2.92
CA THR A 217 -16.23 12.20 -3.75
C THR A 217 -17.41 11.43 -3.16
N VAL A 218 -17.19 10.17 -2.71
CA VAL A 218 -18.22 9.34 -2.05
C VAL A 218 -18.73 9.99 -0.76
N LEU A 219 -17.84 10.56 0.05
CA LEU A 219 -18.16 11.23 1.32
C LEU A 219 -18.73 12.65 1.14
N GLY A 220 -18.75 13.18 -0.08
CA GLY A 220 -19.23 14.54 -0.38
C GLY A 220 -18.24 15.67 -0.05
N PHE A 221 -16.98 15.34 0.25
CA PHE A 221 -15.89 16.30 0.46
C PHE A 221 -15.33 16.82 -0.88
N LEU A 222 -16.19 17.47 -1.69
CA LEU A 222 -15.86 17.88 -3.05
C LEU A 222 -14.64 18.83 -3.19
N PRO A 223 -14.39 19.78 -2.27
CA PRO A 223 -13.18 20.61 -2.33
C PRO A 223 -11.90 19.78 -2.16
N ASP A 224 -11.91 18.81 -1.25
CA ASP A 224 -10.78 17.94 -0.98
C ASP A 224 -10.55 17.00 -2.18
N ALA A 225 -11.63 16.41 -2.72
CA ALA A 225 -11.57 15.59 -3.93
C ALA A 225 -10.87 16.31 -5.09
N ARG A 226 -11.26 17.55 -5.39
CA ARG A 226 -10.62 18.38 -6.43
C ARG A 226 -9.14 18.64 -6.14
N THR A 227 -8.79 18.88 -4.88
CA THR A 227 -7.41 19.13 -4.47
C THR A 227 -6.55 17.88 -4.67
N TYR A 228 -7.03 16.72 -4.23
CA TYR A 228 -6.36 15.44 -4.43
C TYR A 228 -6.24 15.09 -5.90
N HIS A 229 -7.29 15.31 -6.69
CA HIS A 229 -7.27 15.10 -8.13
C HIS A 229 -6.20 15.96 -8.81
N SER A 230 -6.18 17.27 -8.55
CA SER A 230 -5.17 18.17 -9.13
C SER A 230 -3.75 17.75 -8.74
N THR A 231 -3.54 17.45 -7.45
CA THR A 231 -2.22 17.04 -6.95
C THR A 231 -1.79 15.71 -7.56
N MET A 232 -2.72 14.77 -7.74
CA MET A 232 -2.44 13.49 -8.41
C MET A 232 -1.93 13.70 -9.83
N ILE A 233 -2.57 14.58 -10.60
CA ILE A 233 -2.15 14.91 -11.96
C ILE A 233 -0.75 15.55 -11.97
N ASP A 234 -0.47 16.49 -11.07
CA ASP A 234 0.84 17.13 -10.98
C ASP A 234 1.98 16.14 -10.65
N VAL A 235 1.73 15.23 -9.70
CA VAL A 235 2.66 14.16 -9.33
C VAL A 235 2.87 13.18 -10.48
N LEU A 236 1.80 12.81 -11.16
CA LEU A 236 1.83 11.90 -12.31
C LEU A 236 2.62 12.50 -13.49
N GLU A 237 2.39 13.77 -13.83
CA GLU A 237 3.15 14.46 -14.87
C GLU A 237 4.65 14.52 -14.54
N SER A 238 4.96 14.81 -13.28
CA SER A 238 6.34 14.84 -12.79
C SER A 238 7.00 13.47 -12.94
N PHE A 239 6.30 12.40 -12.58
CA PHE A 239 6.75 11.02 -12.76
C PHE A 239 7.02 10.69 -14.24
N ILE A 240 6.09 10.99 -15.15
CA ILE A 240 6.24 10.70 -16.59
C ILE A 240 7.44 11.44 -17.18
N LYS A 241 7.60 12.73 -16.86
CA LYS A 241 8.74 13.54 -17.33
C LYS A 241 10.08 12.93 -16.87
N MET A 242 10.16 12.51 -15.61
CA MET A 242 11.37 11.92 -15.04
C MET A 242 11.67 10.52 -15.60
N ASP A 243 10.67 9.63 -15.74
CA ASP A 243 10.85 8.28 -16.29
C ASP A 243 11.33 8.32 -17.75
N ALA A 244 10.81 9.25 -18.56
CA ALA A 244 11.22 9.45 -19.95
C ALA A 244 12.69 9.89 -20.08
N LEU A 245 13.12 10.84 -19.23
CA LEU A 245 14.51 11.27 -19.18
C LEU A 245 15.43 10.10 -18.83
N TYR A 246 15.07 9.31 -17.81
CA TYR A 246 15.86 8.17 -17.36
C TYR A 246 16.03 7.10 -18.45
N ARG A 247 14.93 6.68 -19.11
CA ARG A 247 15.00 5.70 -20.20
C ARG A 247 15.89 6.17 -21.35
N THR A 248 15.90 7.46 -21.63
CA THR A 248 16.76 8.07 -22.66
C THR A 248 18.23 7.94 -22.27
N PHE A 249 18.60 8.28 -21.03
CA PHE A 249 19.97 8.14 -20.55
C PHE A 249 20.44 6.69 -20.43
N ALA A 250 19.59 5.79 -19.93
CA ALA A 250 19.91 4.36 -19.84
C ALA A 250 20.09 3.71 -21.22
N GLY A 251 19.26 4.08 -22.21
CA GLY A 251 19.41 3.65 -23.59
C GLY A 251 20.69 4.15 -24.25
N GLN A 252 21.08 5.41 -23.98
CA GLN A 252 22.34 5.98 -24.46
C GLN A 252 23.57 5.30 -23.82
N ALA A 253 23.51 4.99 -22.52
CA ALA A 253 24.59 4.28 -21.83
C ALA A 253 24.75 2.83 -22.33
N ALA A 254 23.64 2.13 -22.58
CA ALA A 254 23.68 0.78 -23.15
C ALA A 254 24.22 0.76 -24.60
N ALA A 255 23.87 1.78 -25.40
CA ALA A 255 24.39 1.93 -26.76
C ALA A 255 25.89 2.31 -26.78
N ALA A 256 26.39 3.01 -25.76
CA ALA A 256 27.81 3.34 -25.64
C ALA A 256 28.68 2.18 -25.09
N ALA A 257 28.05 1.14 -24.53
CA ALA A 257 28.71 -0.05 -23.99
C ALA A 257 28.71 -1.26 -24.96
N ALA A 258 28.07 -1.12 -26.12
CA ALA A 258 28.01 -2.11 -27.20
C ALA A 258 28.98 -1.74 -28.34
#